data_AF-A0A7J6EC49-F1
#
_entry.id   AF-A0A7J6EC49-F1
#
_cell.length_a   1.000
_cell.length_b   1.000
_cell.length_c   1.000
_cell.angle_alpha   90.00
_cell.angle_beta   90.00
_cell.angle_gamma   90.00
#
_symmetry.space_group_name_H-M   'P 1'
#
loop_
_entity.id
_entity.type
_entity.pdbx_description
1 polymer ?
#
loop_
_entity_poly.entity_id
_entity_poly.type
_entity_poly.pdbx_seq_one_letter_code
_entity_poly.pdbx_strand_id
1 'polypeptide(L)'
;MVIISNSSRRSSVTMDKIKNLGFDPSLFVGAITSGELTHQYLQRRDDDWFAALGRSCIHMTWSDRGAISLEGLGLQVVDKVKDAEFILAHGTEALGHPSGVACPMKLEELESILEQCATKKIPMVVANPDFVTVEARALRVMPGTLAAKYEELGGEVKWMGKPDKIIYESAMAMAGVDASDSIAVGDSLHHDIKGANAAGIQSVFTTGGIHATELGLNCFGEIANSSSVQALASKYGAYPSYFPTEMDGAQPQPTDTVMSDAAHPEPQPQPHPPMGMDSIPATLSHGGRFIQYNIFGNIFEVTAKYKPPIMPIGKGAYGIVCSALNSETNESVAIKKIANAFDNKIDAKRTLREIKLLRHMDHENVVAIRDIIPPPQKEVFNDVYIAYELMDTDLHQIIRSNQTLSEEHCQILRGLKYIHSANVLHRDLKPSNLLLNANCDLKICDFGLARVTSETDFMTEYVVTRWYRAPELLLNSADYTAAIDVWSVGCIFMELMDRKPLFPGRDHVNQLNLLMELIGTPSEAELGFLNENAKRYIRSMTVQRRQSFTEKFPHVHPAAIDLVEKMLTFDPRQRITVEDALAHPYLTSLHDISDEPVCMTPFNFDFEQRALTEEQMKALIYQEAMAFNPEYQQ
;
A
#
# COMPACT_ATOMS: atom_id res chain seq x y z
N MET A 1 13.82 -23.67 -13.91
CA MET A 1 14.11 -22.41 -13.18
C MET A 1 14.48 -22.72 -11.74
N VAL A 2 15.26 -21.88 -11.05
CA VAL A 2 15.49 -21.98 -9.60
C VAL A 2 14.92 -20.72 -8.95
N ILE A 3 14.17 -20.88 -7.86
CA ILE A 3 13.62 -19.75 -7.11
C ILE A 3 14.64 -19.31 -6.06
N ILE A 4 15.00 -18.03 -6.04
CA ILE A 4 15.89 -17.44 -5.02
C ILE A 4 15.07 -16.49 -4.12
N SER A 5 15.07 -16.73 -2.81
CA SER A 5 14.26 -15.95 -1.86
C SER A 5 15.02 -15.60 -0.57
N ASN A 6 14.83 -14.38 -0.07
CA ASN A 6 15.34 -13.94 1.23
C ASN A 6 14.49 -14.43 2.43
N SER A 7 13.56 -15.37 2.21
CA SER A 7 12.77 -15.93 3.30
C SER A 7 13.64 -16.72 4.28
N SER A 8 13.46 -16.48 5.59
CA SER A 8 14.10 -17.28 6.65
C SER A 8 13.49 -18.68 6.82
N ARG A 9 12.51 -19.07 5.98
CA ARG A 9 11.90 -20.40 5.98
C ARG A 9 12.71 -21.40 5.16
N ARG A 10 12.48 -22.70 5.36
CA ARG A 10 13.06 -23.80 4.57
C ARG A 10 12.54 -23.78 3.12
N SER A 11 13.30 -24.32 2.18
CA SER A 11 12.92 -24.31 0.75
C SER A 11 11.63 -25.07 0.44
N SER A 12 11.32 -26.12 1.20
CA SER A 12 10.06 -26.88 1.06
C SER A 12 8.83 -26.00 1.23
N VAL A 13 8.84 -25.09 2.22
CA VAL A 13 7.73 -24.17 2.48
C VAL A 13 7.52 -23.19 1.33
N THR A 14 8.61 -22.78 0.66
CA THR A 14 8.53 -21.93 -0.53
C THR A 14 7.92 -22.70 -1.71
N MET A 15 8.31 -23.96 -1.92
CA MET A 15 7.73 -24.79 -2.97
C MET A 15 6.24 -25.07 -2.74
N ASP A 16 5.81 -25.28 -1.49
CA ASP A 16 4.39 -25.43 -1.15
C ASP A 16 3.60 -24.14 -1.45
N LYS A 17 4.18 -22.97 -1.18
CA LYS A 17 3.56 -21.68 -1.53
C LYS A 17 3.37 -21.52 -3.04
N ILE A 18 4.37 -21.89 -3.84
CA ILE A 18 4.29 -21.83 -5.31
C ILE A 18 3.14 -22.70 -5.82
N LYS A 19 2.98 -23.89 -5.27
CA LYS A 19 1.86 -24.78 -5.57
C LYS A 19 0.51 -24.15 -5.18
N ASN A 20 0.42 -23.54 -4.00
CA ASN A 20 -0.81 -22.89 -3.52
C ASN A 20 -1.16 -21.62 -4.32
N LEU A 21 -0.18 -20.97 -4.94
CA LEU A 21 -0.37 -19.87 -5.88
C LEU A 21 -0.82 -20.32 -7.28
N GLY A 22 -0.98 -21.64 -7.49
CA GLY A 22 -1.47 -22.20 -8.75
C GLY A 22 -0.40 -22.48 -9.80
N PHE A 23 0.89 -22.36 -9.46
CA PHE A 23 1.99 -22.69 -10.36
C PHE A 23 2.32 -24.18 -10.31
N ASP A 24 2.67 -24.76 -11.46
CA ASP A 24 3.18 -26.13 -11.55
C ASP A 24 4.61 -26.21 -10.97
N PRO A 25 4.83 -26.95 -9.86
CA PRO A 25 6.15 -27.10 -9.27
C PRO A 25 7.19 -27.74 -10.19
N SER A 26 6.75 -28.50 -11.21
CA SER A 26 7.64 -29.19 -12.16
C SER A 26 8.46 -28.23 -13.04
N LEU A 27 8.04 -26.97 -13.15
CA LEU A 27 8.75 -25.91 -13.88
C LEU A 27 10.04 -25.45 -13.16
N PHE A 28 10.19 -25.84 -11.90
CA PHE A 28 11.30 -25.44 -11.04
C PHE A 28 12.18 -26.65 -10.70
N VAL A 29 13.50 -26.48 -10.84
CA VAL A 29 14.49 -27.42 -10.30
C VAL A 29 14.39 -27.45 -8.78
N GLY A 30 14.09 -26.29 -8.19
CA GLY A 30 13.83 -26.14 -6.76
C GLY A 30 13.79 -24.68 -6.34
N ALA A 31 13.80 -24.46 -5.02
CA ALA A 31 13.95 -23.17 -4.39
C ALA A 31 15.18 -23.17 -3.47
N ILE A 32 15.87 -22.03 -3.41
CA ILE A 32 16.87 -21.71 -2.41
C ILE A 32 16.39 -20.49 -1.64
N THR A 33 16.26 -20.66 -0.33
CA THR A 33 15.95 -19.58 0.58
C THR A 33 17.17 -19.27 1.45
N SER A 34 17.27 -18.05 1.94
CA SER A 34 18.29 -17.69 2.94
C SER A 34 18.17 -18.53 4.22
N GLY A 35 16.95 -18.91 4.63
CA GLY A 35 16.72 -19.83 5.75
C GLY A 35 17.21 -21.26 5.50
N GLU A 36 17.00 -21.78 4.29
CA GLU A 36 17.55 -23.08 3.88
C GLU A 36 19.07 -23.07 3.93
N LEU A 37 19.68 -22.04 3.34
CA LEU A 37 21.11 -21.86 3.28
C LEU A 37 21.72 -21.73 4.69
N THR A 38 21.13 -20.90 5.54
CA THR A 38 21.57 -20.72 6.92
C THR A 38 21.60 -22.04 7.68
N HIS A 39 20.54 -22.85 7.56
CA HIS A 39 20.47 -24.15 8.20
C HIS A 39 21.50 -25.14 7.63
N GLN A 40 21.69 -25.19 6.31
CA GLN A 40 22.72 -26.06 5.70
C GLN A 40 24.13 -25.72 6.17
N TYR A 41 24.49 -24.43 6.23
CA TYR A 41 25.82 -24.00 6.71
C TYR A 41 26.01 -24.24 8.21
N LEU A 42 24.97 -24.01 9.03
CA LEU A 42 25.01 -24.34 10.47
C LEU A 42 25.08 -25.86 10.74
N GLN A 43 24.56 -26.68 9.82
CA GLN A 43 24.60 -28.13 9.90
C GLN A 43 25.97 -28.69 9.47
N ARG A 44 26.45 -28.27 8.30
CA ARG A 44 27.68 -28.79 7.69
C ARG A 44 28.94 -28.23 8.35
N ARG A 45 28.96 -26.92 8.61
CA ARG A 45 30.10 -26.19 9.20
C ARG A 45 31.42 -26.52 8.51
N ASP A 46 31.36 -26.65 7.20
CA ASP A 46 32.47 -26.90 6.29
C ASP A 46 33.24 -25.62 5.93
N ASP A 47 32.61 -24.46 6.10
CA ASP A 47 33.24 -23.14 6.04
C ASP A 47 33.92 -22.77 7.37
N ASP A 48 35.15 -22.22 7.31
CA ASP A 48 35.97 -21.91 8.49
C ASP A 48 35.26 -20.97 9.48
N TRP A 49 34.46 -20.02 8.99
CA TRP A 49 33.73 -19.09 9.83
C TRP A 49 32.61 -19.80 10.61
N PHE A 50 31.85 -20.66 9.92
CA PHE A 50 30.81 -21.48 10.57
C PHE A 50 31.38 -22.59 11.47
N ALA A 51 32.58 -23.10 11.15
CA ALA A 51 33.30 -24.06 11.98
C ALA A 51 33.78 -23.43 13.30
N ALA A 52 34.13 -22.14 13.27
CA ALA A 52 34.55 -21.39 14.46
C ALA A 52 33.38 -21.03 15.40
N LEU A 53 32.13 -21.04 14.92
CA LEU A 53 30.97 -20.80 15.77
C LEU A 53 30.83 -21.89 16.84
N GLY A 54 30.46 -21.49 18.04
CA GLY A 54 30.03 -22.42 19.07
C GLY A 54 28.69 -23.11 18.77
N ARG A 55 28.15 -23.81 19.77
CA ARG A 55 26.84 -24.50 19.69
C ARG A 55 25.74 -23.76 20.46
N SER A 56 26.08 -22.81 21.33
CA SER A 56 25.13 -22.04 22.12
C SER A 56 24.77 -20.72 21.45
N CYS A 57 23.48 -20.41 21.26
CA CYS A 57 23.05 -19.19 20.58
C CYS A 57 21.91 -18.44 21.27
N ILE A 58 21.96 -17.12 21.15
CA ILE A 58 20.77 -16.27 21.31
C ILE A 58 19.95 -16.38 20.02
N HIS A 59 18.72 -16.85 20.11
CA HIS A 59 17.84 -17.00 18.95
C HIS A 59 16.81 -15.88 18.92
N MET A 60 16.94 -14.96 17.96
CA MET A 60 15.93 -13.92 17.70
C MET A 60 14.96 -14.43 16.64
N THR A 61 13.66 -14.50 16.99
CA THR A 61 12.64 -15.21 16.22
C THR A 61 11.33 -14.42 16.13
N TRP A 62 10.33 -15.00 15.47
CA TRP A 62 8.96 -14.46 15.38
C TRP A 62 8.09 -14.98 16.53
N SER A 63 7.08 -14.22 16.96
CA SER A 63 6.14 -14.64 18.01
C SER A 63 5.21 -15.76 17.54
N ASP A 64 4.58 -15.59 16.36
CA ASP A 64 3.45 -16.43 15.93
C ASP A 64 3.60 -17.02 14.50
N ARG A 65 4.69 -16.71 13.78
CA ARG A 65 4.88 -17.13 12.37
C ARG A 65 5.38 -18.57 12.18
N GLY A 66 5.26 -19.41 13.21
CA GLY A 66 5.87 -20.73 13.29
C GLY A 66 7.37 -20.62 13.56
N ALA A 67 7.84 -21.26 14.63
CA ALA A 67 9.27 -21.31 14.92
C ALA A 67 10.02 -21.95 13.73
N ILE A 68 11.10 -21.31 13.28
CA ILE A 68 11.99 -21.95 12.30
C ILE A 68 12.65 -23.12 13.02
N SER A 69 12.46 -24.33 12.49
CA SER A 69 12.98 -25.54 13.10
C SER A 69 14.51 -25.48 13.16
N LEU A 70 15.04 -25.52 14.38
CA LEU A 70 16.47 -25.71 14.67
C LEU A 70 16.83 -27.20 14.79
N GLU A 71 15.88 -28.09 14.46
CA GLU A 71 16.07 -29.53 14.55
C GLU A 71 17.20 -30.00 13.64
N GLY A 72 17.99 -30.94 14.15
CA GLY A 72 19.15 -31.50 13.44
C GLY A 72 20.39 -30.60 13.42
N LEU A 73 20.32 -29.36 13.92
CA LEU A 73 21.49 -28.47 14.00
C LEU A 73 22.33 -28.67 15.27
N GLY A 74 21.77 -29.36 16.29
CA GLY A 74 22.45 -29.57 17.58
C GLY A 74 22.82 -28.25 18.28
N LEU A 75 22.01 -27.20 18.09
CA LEU A 75 22.22 -25.90 18.73
C LEU A 75 21.52 -25.87 20.09
N GLN A 76 22.16 -25.22 21.06
CA GLN A 76 21.59 -24.94 22.36
C GLN A 76 21.13 -23.48 22.40
N VAL A 77 19.81 -23.25 22.42
CA VAL A 77 19.28 -21.90 22.61
C VAL A 77 19.49 -21.49 24.07
N VAL A 78 20.08 -20.32 24.29
CA VAL A 78 20.31 -19.73 25.62
C VAL A 78 19.56 -18.41 25.76
N ASP A 79 19.18 -18.05 26.98
CA ASP A 79 18.45 -16.82 27.31
C ASP A 79 19.37 -15.71 27.89
N LYS A 80 20.63 -16.05 28.18
CA LYS A 80 21.62 -15.14 28.77
C LYS A 80 22.78 -14.92 27.82
N VAL A 81 23.09 -13.64 27.56
CA VAL A 81 24.20 -13.21 26.68
C VAL A 81 25.55 -13.79 27.09
N LYS A 82 25.78 -14.03 28.38
CA LYS A 82 27.04 -14.63 28.87
C LYS A 82 27.27 -16.09 28.46
N ASP A 83 26.20 -16.80 28.12
CA ASP A 83 26.22 -18.22 27.79
C ASP A 83 26.13 -18.43 26.26
N ALA A 84 26.09 -17.33 25.48
CA ALA A 84 25.92 -17.33 24.04
C ALA A 84 27.26 -17.23 23.31
N GLU A 85 27.42 -18.04 22.26
CA GLU A 85 28.61 -18.06 21.41
C GLU A 85 28.35 -17.39 20.05
N PHE A 86 27.08 -17.29 19.63
CA PHE A 86 26.66 -16.50 18.48
C PHE A 86 25.18 -16.07 18.61
N ILE A 87 24.75 -15.15 17.76
CA ILE A 87 23.35 -14.73 17.59
C ILE A 87 22.80 -15.37 16.31
N LEU A 88 21.61 -15.96 16.37
CA LEU A 88 20.88 -16.41 15.19
C LEU A 88 19.63 -15.54 15.01
N ALA A 89 19.64 -14.68 13.99
CA ALA A 89 18.57 -13.74 13.69
C ALA A 89 17.67 -14.25 12.57
N HIS A 90 16.53 -14.81 12.98
CA HIS A 90 15.49 -15.38 12.15
C HIS A 90 14.21 -14.52 12.11
N GLY A 91 13.98 -13.71 13.16
CA GLY A 91 12.85 -12.80 13.33
C GLY A 91 13.18 -11.66 14.30
N THR A 92 12.20 -10.77 14.52
CA THR A 92 12.37 -9.49 15.22
C THR A 92 11.32 -9.26 16.33
N GLU A 93 10.59 -10.30 16.74
CA GLU A 93 9.40 -10.17 17.62
C GLU A 93 9.48 -10.99 18.91
N ALA A 94 10.47 -11.88 19.03
CA ALA A 94 10.59 -12.78 20.16
C ALA A 94 12.03 -13.26 20.35
N LEU A 95 12.31 -13.70 21.57
CA LEU A 95 13.54 -14.40 21.95
C LEU A 95 13.23 -15.89 22.17
N GLY A 96 13.98 -16.79 21.54
CA GLY A 96 13.88 -18.22 21.79
C GLY A 96 14.35 -18.56 23.19
N HIS A 97 13.60 -19.41 23.89
CA HIS A 97 13.95 -19.93 25.21
C HIS A 97 14.48 -21.37 25.11
N PRO A 98 15.38 -21.84 26.00
CA PRO A 98 15.88 -23.22 26.03
C PRO A 98 14.79 -24.31 26.06
N SER A 99 13.58 -23.98 26.52
CA SER A 99 12.42 -24.90 26.51
C SER A 99 11.78 -25.08 25.13
N GLY A 100 12.26 -24.40 24.10
CA GLY A 100 11.69 -24.40 22.74
C GLY A 100 10.54 -23.41 22.53
N VAL A 101 10.17 -22.64 23.57
CA VAL A 101 9.12 -21.61 23.50
C VAL A 101 9.74 -20.28 23.05
N ALA A 102 9.04 -19.55 22.18
CA ALA A 102 9.40 -18.17 21.84
C ALA A 102 8.74 -17.21 22.84
N CYS A 103 9.54 -16.37 23.50
CA CYS A 103 9.06 -15.34 24.42
C CYS A 103 8.93 -14.02 23.65
N PRO A 104 7.71 -13.47 23.47
CA PRO A 104 7.51 -12.20 22.79
C PRO A 104 8.33 -11.09 23.44
N MET A 105 8.99 -10.28 22.61
CA MET A 105 9.91 -9.23 23.06
C MET A 105 9.84 -8.06 22.08
N LYS A 106 9.85 -6.83 22.60
CA LYS A 106 9.84 -5.63 21.77
C LYS A 106 11.19 -5.44 21.08
N LEU A 107 11.18 -4.68 19.98
CA LEU A 107 12.39 -4.43 19.21
C LEU A 107 13.47 -3.77 20.07
N GLU A 108 13.11 -2.79 20.90
CA GLU A 108 14.06 -2.06 21.75
C GLU A 108 14.72 -2.98 22.80
N GLU A 109 13.99 -4.00 23.26
CA GLU A 109 14.51 -5.00 24.20
C GLU A 109 15.50 -5.95 23.49
N LEU A 110 15.20 -6.37 22.26
CA LEU A 110 16.12 -7.15 21.43
C LEU A 110 17.40 -6.35 21.11
N GLU A 111 17.27 -5.05 20.86
CA GLU A 111 18.41 -4.16 20.62
C GLU A 111 19.29 -4.00 21.87
N SER A 112 18.71 -3.94 23.07
CA SER A 112 19.49 -3.94 24.31
C SER A 112 20.29 -5.23 24.51
N ILE A 113 19.77 -6.37 24.04
CA ILE A 113 20.52 -7.64 24.00
C ILE A 113 21.69 -7.53 23.02
N LEU A 114 21.49 -6.92 21.84
CA LEU A 114 22.55 -6.68 20.86
C LEU A 114 23.70 -5.83 21.43
N GLU A 115 23.40 -4.76 22.16
CA GLU A 115 24.44 -3.93 22.80
C GLU A 115 25.33 -4.74 23.76
N GLN A 116 24.71 -5.64 24.55
CA GLN A 116 25.45 -6.54 25.43
C GLN A 116 26.29 -7.56 24.66
N CYS A 117 25.75 -8.11 23.57
CA CYS A 117 26.46 -9.03 22.69
C CYS A 117 27.66 -8.37 22.00
N ALA A 118 27.50 -7.12 21.53
CA ALA A 118 28.55 -6.34 20.87
C ALA A 118 29.73 -6.10 21.81
N THR A 119 29.46 -5.77 23.07
CA THR A 119 30.49 -5.62 24.12
C THR A 119 31.33 -6.90 24.30
N LYS A 120 30.74 -8.07 24.03
CA LYS A 120 31.40 -9.38 24.11
C LYS A 120 31.91 -9.92 22.78
N LYS A 121 31.72 -9.18 21.68
CA LYS A 121 32.10 -9.59 20.31
C LYS A 121 31.48 -10.94 19.88
N ILE A 122 30.20 -11.14 20.19
CA ILE A 122 29.48 -12.37 19.82
C ILE A 122 29.05 -12.27 18.35
N PRO A 123 29.51 -13.14 17.43
CA PRO A 123 29.13 -13.05 16.01
C PRO A 123 27.64 -13.29 15.79
N MET A 124 27.08 -12.71 14.73
CA MET A 124 25.67 -12.83 14.36
C MET A 124 25.51 -13.48 12.98
N VAL A 125 24.57 -14.40 12.87
CA VAL A 125 24.09 -14.97 11.59
C VAL A 125 22.69 -14.44 11.33
N VAL A 126 22.50 -13.75 10.21
CA VAL A 126 21.19 -13.22 9.82
C VAL A 126 20.63 -14.01 8.64
N ALA A 127 19.52 -14.72 8.89
CA ALA A 127 18.91 -15.63 7.91
C ALA A 127 17.87 -14.95 7.01
N ASN A 128 17.63 -13.66 7.21
CA ASN A 128 16.85 -12.84 6.29
C ASN A 128 17.51 -11.46 6.22
N PRO A 129 18.15 -11.11 5.10
CA PRO A 129 18.91 -9.88 4.94
C PRO A 129 18.01 -8.68 4.61
N ASP A 130 16.71 -8.90 4.37
CA ASP A 130 15.78 -7.79 4.15
C ASP A 130 15.71 -6.93 5.41
N PHE A 131 15.62 -5.61 5.21
CA PHE A 131 15.44 -4.64 6.29
C PHE A 131 13.97 -4.54 6.69
N VAL A 132 13.10 -4.55 5.68
CA VAL A 132 11.65 -4.46 5.83
C VAL A 132 10.96 -5.35 4.80
N THR A 133 9.79 -5.86 5.15
CA THR A 133 8.89 -6.53 4.20
C THR A 133 7.50 -5.94 4.32
N VAL A 134 6.72 -6.05 3.24
CA VAL A 134 5.29 -5.75 3.25
C VAL A 134 4.51 -7.06 3.40
N GLU A 135 3.74 -7.21 4.48
CA GLU A 135 2.76 -8.30 4.63
C GLU A 135 1.41 -7.69 4.98
N ALA A 136 0.34 -8.06 4.28
CA ALA A 136 -1.02 -7.56 4.51
C ALA A 136 -1.11 -6.02 4.69
N ARG A 137 -0.24 -5.28 3.97
CA ARG A 137 -0.09 -3.82 4.10
C ARG A 137 0.31 -3.42 5.52
N ALA A 138 1.30 -4.08 6.10
CA ALA A 138 2.08 -3.61 7.24
C ALA A 138 3.57 -3.72 6.86
N LEU A 139 4.32 -2.61 7.01
CA LEU A 139 5.78 -2.69 6.97
C LEU A 139 6.20 -3.37 8.26
N ARG A 140 6.82 -4.54 8.13
CA ARG A 140 7.37 -5.30 9.24
C ARG A 140 8.88 -5.18 9.20
N VAL A 141 9.48 -4.84 10.33
CA VAL A 141 10.93 -4.84 10.52
C VAL A 141 11.43 -6.27 10.37
N MET A 142 12.40 -6.47 9.49
CA MET A 142 12.98 -7.77 9.19
C MET A 142 14.36 -7.90 9.84
N PRO A 143 14.88 -9.14 10.01
CA PRO A 143 16.14 -9.40 10.71
C PRO A 143 17.35 -8.61 10.19
N GLY A 144 17.36 -8.20 8.91
CA GLY A 144 18.40 -7.33 8.35
C GLY A 144 18.51 -5.98 9.08
N THR A 145 17.43 -5.44 9.64
CA THR A 145 17.50 -4.21 10.44
C THR A 145 18.28 -4.41 11.74
N LEU A 146 18.07 -5.54 12.42
CA LEU A 146 18.83 -5.89 13.64
C LEU A 146 20.31 -6.13 13.31
N ALA A 147 20.58 -6.77 12.17
CA ALA A 147 21.93 -7.02 11.70
C ALA A 147 22.69 -5.73 11.37
N ALA A 148 22.08 -4.79 10.63
CA ALA A 148 22.70 -3.51 10.32
C ALA A 148 23.02 -2.71 11.60
N LYS A 149 22.08 -2.67 12.56
CA LYS A 149 22.33 -2.06 13.87
C LYS A 149 23.46 -2.76 14.62
N TYR A 150 23.56 -4.08 14.51
CA TYR A 150 24.64 -4.83 15.16
C TYR A 150 26.02 -4.49 14.58
N GLU A 151 26.12 -4.28 13.26
CA GLU A 151 27.35 -3.80 12.61
C GLU A 151 27.71 -2.38 13.07
N GLU A 152 26.74 -1.48 13.21
CA GLU A 152 26.97 -0.12 13.75
C GLU A 152 27.52 -0.15 15.19
N LEU A 153 27.13 -1.14 15.98
CA LEU A 153 27.67 -1.39 17.32
C LEU A 153 29.06 -2.05 17.31
N GLY A 154 29.64 -2.31 16.13
CA GLY A 154 30.92 -2.98 15.93
C GLY A 154 30.85 -4.51 16.01
N GLY A 155 29.66 -5.08 15.92
CA GLY A 155 29.42 -6.52 15.87
C GLY A 155 29.74 -7.11 14.49
N GLU A 156 30.16 -8.38 14.48
CA GLU A 156 30.43 -9.13 13.25
C GLU A 156 29.16 -9.84 12.77
N VAL A 157 28.75 -9.62 11.52
CA VAL A 157 27.54 -10.22 10.93
C VAL A 157 27.88 -11.06 9.70
N LYS A 158 27.32 -12.27 9.65
CA LYS A 158 27.24 -13.12 8.46
C LYS A 158 25.85 -13.01 7.84
N TRP A 159 25.79 -12.32 6.70
CA TRP A 159 24.57 -12.12 5.93
C TRP A 159 24.26 -13.32 5.05
N MET A 160 23.08 -13.92 5.23
CA MET A 160 22.64 -15.06 4.44
C MET A 160 21.52 -14.63 3.49
N GLY A 161 21.75 -14.66 2.18
CA GLY A 161 20.76 -14.30 1.16
C GLY A 161 21.20 -13.13 0.28
N LYS A 162 20.30 -12.67 -0.60
CA LYS A 162 20.58 -11.59 -1.54
C LYS A 162 20.79 -10.26 -0.79
N PRO A 163 21.76 -9.42 -1.17
CA PRO A 163 22.55 -9.46 -2.40
C PRO A 163 23.85 -10.29 -2.31
N ASP A 164 24.09 -11.06 -1.25
CA ASP A 164 25.31 -11.85 -1.15
C ASP A 164 25.36 -12.94 -2.24
N LYS A 165 26.54 -13.15 -2.85
CA LYS A 165 26.75 -14.09 -3.95
C LYS A 165 26.49 -15.55 -3.55
N ILE A 166 26.60 -15.88 -2.26
CA ILE A 166 26.47 -17.24 -1.73
C ILE A 166 25.15 -17.92 -2.13
N ILE A 167 24.06 -17.16 -2.20
CA ILE A 167 22.74 -17.71 -2.55
C ILE A 167 22.63 -17.99 -4.05
N TYR A 168 23.31 -17.20 -4.89
CA TYR A 168 23.36 -17.39 -6.34
C TYR A 168 24.29 -18.56 -6.71
N GLU A 169 25.46 -18.66 -6.07
CA GLU A 169 26.38 -19.79 -6.22
C GLU A 169 25.68 -21.11 -5.86
N SER A 170 24.91 -21.11 -4.76
CA SER A 170 24.11 -22.27 -4.36
C SER A 170 23.01 -22.61 -5.39
N ALA A 171 22.39 -21.59 -5.99
CA ALA A 171 21.32 -21.79 -6.98
C ALA A 171 21.86 -22.38 -8.29
N MET A 172 23.02 -21.90 -8.73
CA MET A 172 23.75 -22.43 -9.88
C MET A 172 24.18 -23.88 -9.63
N ALA A 173 24.74 -24.18 -8.46
CA ALA A 173 25.10 -25.54 -8.07
C ALA A 173 23.89 -26.49 -8.04
N MET A 174 22.73 -26.02 -7.55
CA MET A 174 21.48 -26.80 -7.55
C MET A 174 21.00 -27.11 -8.98
N ALA A 175 21.13 -26.16 -9.90
CA ALA A 175 20.74 -26.33 -11.29
C ALA A 175 21.80 -27.04 -12.15
N GLY A 176 23.05 -27.16 -11.66
CA GLY A 176 24.16 -27.72 -12.44
C GLY A 176 24.56 -26.85 -13.61
N VAL A 177 24.53 -25.52 -13.44
CA VAL A 177 24.84 -24.52 -14.48
C VAL A 177 25.89 -23.54 -13.99
N ASP A 178 26.61 -22.92 -14.92
CA ASP A 178 27.57 -21.85 -14.64
C ASP A 178 26.95 -20.45 -14.79
N ALA A 179 27.65 -19.42 -14.32
CA ALA A 179 27.19 -18.03 -14.39
C ALA A 179 26.95 -17.54 -15.82
N SER A 180 27.74 -18.03 -16.79
CA SER A 180 27.58 -17.69 -18.22
C SER A 180 26.29 -18.20 -18.84
N ASP A 181 25.71 -19.26 -18.28
CA ASP A 181 24.47 -19.89 -18.76
C ASP A 181 23.26 -19.49 -17.93
N SER A 182 23.44 -18.52 -17.04
CA SER A 182 22.45 -18.12 -16.04
C SER A 182 22.00 -16.68 -16.26
N ILE A 183 20.70 -16.46 -16.06
CA ILE A 183 20.11 -15.13 -16.01
C ILE A 183 19.24 -14.98 -14.76
N ALA A 184 19.53 -13.96 -13.96
CA ALA A 184 18.77 -13.62 -12.77
C ALA A 184 17.64 -12.65 -13.14
N VAL A 185 16.41 -12.94 -12.73
CA VAL A 185 15.26 -12.06 -12.96
C VAL A 185 14.76 -11.56 -11.62
N GLY A 186 14.61 -10.24 -11.48
CA GLY A 186 14.16 -9.64 -10.22
C GLY A 186 13.76 -8.18 -10.34
N ASP A 187 13.08 -7.70 -9.30
CA ASP A 187 12.47 -6.39 -9.24
C ASP A 187 13.17 -5.43 -8.27
N SER A 188 14.16 -5.92 -7.52
CA SER A 188 14.98 -5.12 -6.62
C SER A 188 16.36 -4.84 -7.20
N LEU A 189 16.70 -3.56 -7.38
CA LEU A 189 18.08 -3.17 -7.73
C LEU A 189 19.04 -3.49 -6.59
N HIS A 190 18.61 -3.32 -5.35
CA HIS A 190 19.46 -3.48 -4.17
C HIS A 190 19.78 -4.94 -3.84
N HIS A 191 18.84 -5.86 -4.07
CA HIS A 191 19.01 -7.28 -3.73
C HIS A 191 19.25 -8.16 -4.97
N ASP A 192 18.38 -8.06 -5.98
CA ASP A 192 18.41 -8.99 -7.11
C ASP A 192 19.51 -8.63 -8.09
N ILE A 193 19.48 -7.40 -8.60
CA ILE A 193 20.42 -6.97 -9.64
C ILE A 193 21.83 -6.85 -9.10
N LYS A 194 21.99 -6.22 -7.92
CA LYS A 194 23.30 -6.11 -7.27
C LYS A 194 23.88 -7.49 -6.92
N GLY A 195 23.05 -8.42 -6.47
CA GLY A 195 23.49 -9.79 -6.18
C GLY A 195 23.89 -10.56 -7.44
N ALA A 196 23.14 -10.42 -8.53
CA ALA A 196 23.51 -10.98 -9.83
C ALA A 196 24.83 -10.40 -10.35
N ASN A 197 25.05 -9.08 -10.23
CA ASN A 197 26.31 -8.45 -10.59
C ASN A 197 27.49 -9.00 -9.77
N ALA A 198 27.32 -9.17 -8.46
CA ALA A 198 28.34 -9.73 -7.57
C ALA A 198 28.65 -11.21 -7.88
N ALA A 199 27.65 -11.96 -8.33
CA ALA A 199 27.80 -13.35 -8.75
C ALA A 199 28.28 -13.52 -10.21
N GLY A 200 28.44 -12.42 -10.96
CA GLY A 200 28.84 -12.47 -12.38
C GLY A 200 27.77 -13.02 -13.32
N ILE A 201 26.50 -12.96 -12.91
CA ILE A 201 25.34 -13.50 -13.66
C ILE A 201 24.67 -12.34 -14.43
N GLN A 202 24.24 -12.61 -15.66
CA GLN A 202 23.40 -11.64 -16.38
C GLN A 202 22.08 -11.41 -15.64
N SER A 203 21.48 -10.23 -15.77
CA SER A 203 20.25 -9.94 -15.04
C SER A 203 19.20 -9.20 -15.85
N VAL A 204 17.93 -9.55 -15.62
CA VAL A 204 16.75 -8.84 -16.11
C VAL A 204 16.14 -8.10 -14.94
N PHE A 205 16.08 -6.77 -15.05
CA PHE A 205 15.39 -5.93 -14.10
C PHE A 205 13.94 -5.71 -14.53
N THR A 206 13.01 -6.16 -13.69
CA THR A 206 11.58 -5.93 -13.89
C THR A 206 11.17 -4.60 -13.27
N THR A 207 10.77 -3.65 -14.11
CA THR A 207 10.51 -2.26 -13.71
C THR A 207 9.20 -2.09 -12.93
N GLY A 208 8.25 -3.02 -13.07
CA GLY A 208 6.93 -2.97 -12.42
C GLY A 208 6.87 -3.47 -10.96
N GLY A 209 8.00 -3.75 -10.31
CA GLY A 209 8.03 -4.18 -8.91
C GLY A 209 8.40 -3.07 -7.93
N ILE A 210 9.25 -3.33 -6.93
CA ILE A 210 9.47 -2.39 -5.79
C ILE A 210 9.91 -0.96 -6.18
N HIS A 211 10.54 -0.80 -7.34
CA HIS A 211 11.01 0.50 -7.84
C HIS A 211 10.05 1.15 -8.85
N ALA A 212 8.86 0.59 -9.09
CA ALA A 212 7.90 1.12 -10.05
C ALA A 212 7.60 2.61 -9.82
N THR A 213 7.36 2.99 -8.56
CA THR A 213 7.10 4.40 -8.20
C THR A 213 8.33 5.29 -8.42
N GLU A 214 9.55 4.82 -8.13
CA GLU A 214 10.79 5.58 -8.41
C GLU A 214 11.03 5.75 -9.91
N LEU A 215 10.54 4.81 -10.72
CA LEU A 215 10.59 4.86 -12.18
C LEU A 215 9.40 5.63 -12.79
N GLY A 216 8.50 6.14 -11.96
CA GLY A 216 7.30 6.87 -12.41
C GLY A 216 6.21 5.98 -13.01
N LEU A 217 6.28 4.66 -12.82
CA LEU A 217 5.30 3.68 -13.29
C LEU A 217 4.15 3.54 -12.29
N ASN A 218 2.92 3.65 -12.78
CA ASN A 218 1.69 3.67 -11.97
C ASN A 218 0.63 2.72 -12.51
N CYS A 219 0.70 2.35 -13.79
CA CYS A 219 -0.22 1.42 -14.44
C CYS A 219 0.51 0.15 -14.89
N PHE A 220 -0.23 -0.96 -14.93
CA PHE A 220 0.29 -2.22 -15.43
C PHE A 220 0.53 -2.15 -16.94
N GLY A 221 1.71 -2.58 -17.39
CA GLY A 221 2.11 -2.54 -18.81
C GLY A 221 2.85 -1.26 -19.22
N GLU A 222 2.99 -0.27 -18.34
CA GLU A 222 3.84 0.89 -18.59
C GLU A 222 5.32 0.46 -18.65
N ILE A 223 6.04 1.05 -19.61
CA ILE A 223 7.45 0.80 -19.82
C ILE A 223 8.23 1.97 -19.25
N ALA A 224 9.23 1.68 -18.41
CA ALA A 224 10.08 2.73 -17.87
C ALA A 224 10.97 3.31 -18.95
N ASN A 225 11.15 4.64 -18.94
CA ASN A 225 12.12 5.29 -19.80
C ASN A 225 13.54 4.76 -19.49
N SER A 226 14.28 4.38 -20.53
CA SER A 226 15.64 3.83 -20.41
C SER A 226 16.60 4.71 -19.62
N SER A 227 16.50 6.04 -19.75
CA SER A 227 17.32 6.99 -19.00
C SER A 227 17.00 6.99 -17.50
N SER A 228 15.71 6.85 -17.13
CA SER A 228 15.27 6.72 -15.74
C SER A 228 15.79 5.42 -15.12
N VAL A 229 15.72 4.30 -15.86
CA VAL A 229 16.24 3.02 -15.40
C VAL A 229 17.76 3.09 -15.20
N GLN A 230 18.50 3.70 -16.14
CA GLN A 230 19.95 3.88 -16.02
C GLN A 230 20.35 4.80 -14.85
N ALA A 231 19.63 5.89 -14.64
CA ALA A 231 19.85 6.80 -13.52
C ALA A 231 19.61 6.09 -12.17
N LEU A 232 18.52 5.30 -12.10
CA LEU A 232 18.20 4.54 -10.90
C LEU A 232 19.23 3.41 -10.66
N ALA A 233 19.59 2.65 -11.69
CA ALA A 233 20.66 1.65 -11.65
C ALA A 233 21.98 2.24 -11.11
N SER A 234 22.37 3.42 -11.61
CA SER A 234 23.57 4.13 -11.17
C SER A 234 23.48 4.57 -9.70
N LYS A 235 22.34 5.08 -9.25
CA LYS A 235 22.08 5.45 -7.84
C LYS A 235 22.30 4.28 -6.89
N TYR A 236 21.89 3.07 -7.27
CA TYR A 236 22.04 1.87 -6.45
C TYR A 236 23.35 1.10 -6.68
N GLY A 237 24.17 1.52 -7.65
CA GLY A 237 25.38 0.82 -8.07
C GLY A 237 25.07 -0.60 -8.55
N ALA A 238 23.93 -0.80 -9.21
CA ALA A 238 23.43 -2.09 -9.67
C ALA A 238 23.06 -1.98 -11.16
N TYR A 239 23.69 -2.78 -12.00
CA TYR A 239 23.67 -2.62 -13.46
C TYR A 239 22.98 -3.82 -14.10
N PRO A 240 21.68 -3.73 -14.45
CA PRO A 240 20.99 -4.82 -15.10
C PRO A 240 21.49 -5.04 -16.53
N SER A 241 21.56 -6.29 -16.96
CA SER A 241 21.92 -6.63 -18.35
C SER A 241 20.78 -6.31 -19.32
N TYR A 242 19.55 -6.50 -18.87
CA TYR A 242 18.33 -6.27 -19.64
C TYR A 242 17.25 -5.65 -18.77
N PHE A 243 16.37 -4.86 -19.37
CA PHE A 243 15.12 -4.40 -18.79
C PHE A 243 14.14 -4.10 -19.94
N PRO A 244 12.82 -4.15 -19.70
CA PRO A 244 11.84 -3.83 -20.73
C PRO A 244 12.02 -2.39 -21.25
N THR A 245 12.14 -2.22 -22.57
CA THR A 245 12.18 -0.92 -23.26
C THR A 245 11.09 -0.87 -24.33
N GLU A 246 10.67 0.34 -24.73
CA GLU A 246 9.77 0.50 -25.87
C GLU A 246 10.43 -0.15 -27.10
N MET A 247 9.68 -0.96 -27.84
CA MET A 247 10.17 -1.43 -29.13
C MET A 247 10.22 -0.22 -30.06
N ASP A 248 11.43 0.20 -30.45
CA ASP A 248 11.59 1.11 -31.58
C ASP A 248 10.98 0.45 -32.81
N GLY A 249 9.76 0.88 -33.15
CA GLY A 249 9.12 0.55 -34.40
C GLY A 249 9.95 1.15 -35.52
N ALA A 250 10.84 0.34 -36.11
CA ALA A 250 11.44 0.61 -37.39
C ALA A 250 10.33 0.69 -38.45
N GLN A 251 9.76 1.89 -38.65
CA GLN A 251 9.07 2.22 -39.90
C GLN A 251 10.09 2.87 -40.85
N PRO A 252 10.22 2.36 -42.09
CA PRO A 252 11.11 2.96 -43.08
C PRO A 252 10.56 4.32 -43.49
N GLN A 253 11.42 5.34 -43.48
CA GLN A 253 11.10 6.66 -44.05
C GLN A 253 10.67 6.52 -45.51
N PRO A 254 9.57 7.15 -45.95
CA PRO A 254 9.39 7.53 -47.34
C PRO A 254 9.83 8.98 -47.54
N THR A 255 10.56 9.15 -48.63
CA THR A 255 11.12 10.36 -49.23
C THR A 255 10.09 11.42 -49.63
N ASP A 256 10.56 12.67 -49.65
CA ASP A 256 9.91 13.89 -50.15
C ASP A 256 9.13 13.71 -51.46
N THR A 257 7.90 14.24 -51.53
CA THR A 257 7.36 14.91 -52.73
C THR A 257 6.24 15.91 -52.35
N VAL A 258 6.04 16.90 -53.22
CA VAL A 258 5.57 18.27 -52.99
C VAL A 258 4.13 18.50 -53.54
N MET A 259 3.36 19.39 -52.88
CA MET A 259 2.18 20.17 -53.37
C MET A 259 0.88 19.38 -53.72
N SER A 260 -0.37 19.87 -53.56
CA SER A 260 -0.98 21.19 -53.33
C SER A 260 -2.48 21.06 -52.96
N ASP A 261 -3.01 22.16 -52.38
CA ASP A 261 -4.38 22.72 -52.47
C ASP A 261 -5.55 22.31 -51.56
N ALA A 262 -6.27 23.38 -51.18
CA ALA A 262 -7.32 23.56 -50.19
C ALA A 262 -8.73 23.10 -50.62
N ALA A 263 -9.58 22.70 -49.66
CA ALA A 263 -10.70 23.51 -49.13
C ALA A 263 -11.82 22.69 -48.42
N HIS A 264 -12.28 23.25 -47.29
CA HIS A 264 -13.54 23.09 -46.53
C HIS A 264 -13.78 21.90 -45.56
N PRO A 265 -14.49 22.16 -44.42
CA PRO A 265 -14.50 21.28 -43.26
C PRO A 265 -15.75 20.37 -43.22
N GLU A 266 -15.53 19.07 -43.10
CA GLU A 266 -16.55 18.09 -42.72
C GLU A 266 -16.54 17.83 -41.20
N PRO A 267 -17.69 17.45 -40.61
CA PRO A 267 -17.84 17.30 -39.16
C PRO A 267 -16.98 16.16 -38.61
N GLN A 268 -16.29 16.45 -37.51
CA GLN A 268 -15.44 15.48 -36.79
C GLN A 268 -16.26 14.24 -36.38
N PRO A 269 -15.84 13.01 -36.73
CA PRO A 269 -16.39 11.81 -36.13
C PRO A 269 -15.96 11.72 -34.66
N GLN A 270 -16.91 11.30 -33.82
CA GLN A 270 -16.74 11.02 -32.40
C GLN A 270 -15.54 10.09 -32.15
N PRO A 271 -14.81 10.22 -31.02
CA PRO A 271 -13.69 9.36 -30.72
C PRO A 271 -14.18 7.91 -30.51
N HIS A 272 -13.87 7.05 -31.46
CA HIS A 272 -13.93 5.60 -31.26
C HIS A 272 -12.84 5.19 -30.26
N PRO A 273 -13.12 4.25 -29.33
CA PRO A 273 -12.11 3.71 -28.43
C PRO A 273 -11.03 2.95 -29.23
N PRO A 274 -9.77 2.92 -28.75
CA PRO A 274 -8.68 2.27 -29.46
C PRO A 274 -8.96 0.77 -29.62
N MET A 275 -8.97 0.28 -30.86
CA MET A 275 -9.05 -1.13 -31.19
C MET A 275 -7.76 -1.85 -30.73
N GLY A 276 -7.91 -2.80 -29.81
CA GLY A 276 -6.82 -3.69 -29.38
C GLY A 276 -6.94 -4.26 -27.96
N MET A 277 -8.14 -4.64 -27.49
CA MET A 277 -8.28 -5.60 -26.38
C MET A 277 -8.98 -6.83 -26.93
N ASP A 278 -8.29 -7.96 -26.97
CA ASP A 278 -8.93 -9.26 -27.14
C ASP A 278 -10.08 -9.38 -26.13
N SER A 279 -11.28 -9.73 -26.60
CA SER A 279 -12.49 -9.80 -25.77
C SER A 279 -12.20 -10.66 -24.53
N ILE A 280 -12.31 -10.08 -23.33
CA ILE A 280 -12.10 -10.81 -22.07
C ILE A 280 -12.98 -12.08 -22.08
N PRO A 281 -12.40 -13.28 -21.96
CA PRO A 281 -13.17 -14.52 -22.01
C PRO A 281 -14.22 -14.55 -20.90
N ALA A 282 -15.48 -14.72 -21.30
CA ALA A 282 -16.64 -14.77 -20.41
C ALA A 282 -17.32 -16.14 -20.52
N THR A 283 -17.54 -16.81 -19.38
CA THR A 283 -18.19 -18.13 -19.31
C THR A 283 -19.38 -18.07 -18.37
N LEU A 284 -20.55 -18.56 -18.82
CA LEU A 284 -21.72 -18.71 -17.95
C LEU A 284 -21.46 -19.79 -16.88
N SER A 285 -21.81 -19.48 -15.63
CA SER A 285 -21.70 -20.40 -14.49
C SER A 285 -23.02 -20.51 -13.73
N HIS A 286 -23.12 -21.49 -12.83
CA HIS A 286 -24.24 -21.68 -11.90
C HIS A 286 -25.65 -21.66 -12.55
N GLY A 287 -25.80 -22.36 -13.68
CA GLY A 287 -27.07 -22.45 -14.41
C GLY A 287 -27.40 -21.20 -15.23
N GLY A 288 -26.39 -20.41 -15.59
CA GLY A 288 -26.54 -19.17 -16.37
C GLY A 288 -26.91 -17.95 -15.52
N ARG A 289 -26.92 -18.08 -14.19
CA ARG A 289 -27.19 -16.97 -13.26
C ARG A 289 -25.97 -16.09 -13.00
N PHE A 290 -24.77 -16.62 -13.26
CA PHE A 290 -23.50 -15.92 -13.07
C PHE A 290 -22.65 -15.99 -14.35
N ILE A 291 -21.70 -15.06 -14.45
CA ILE A 291 -20.72 -14.95 -15.53
C ILE A 291 -19.34 -14.83 -14.90
N GLN A 292 -18.43 -15.71 -15.30
CA GLN A 292 -17.02 -15.66 -14.93
C GLN A 292 -16.22 -14.99 -16.05
N TYR A 293 -15.53 -13.91 -15.70
CA TYR A 293 -14.59 -13.22 -16.57
C TYR A 293 -13.16 -13.54 -16.14
N ASN A 294 -12.31 -13.98 -17.08
CA ASN A 294 -10.91 -14.22 -16.78
C ASN A 294 -10.09 -12.94 -17.05
N ILE A 295 -9.83 -12.18 -15.99
CA ILE A 295 -9.08 -10.93 -16.05
C ILE A 295 -7.64 -11.21 -15.65
N PHE A 296 -6.78 -11.45 -16.66
CA PHE A 296 -5.35 -11.73 -16.47
C PHE A 296 -5.06 -12.86 -15.47
N GLY A 297 -5.82 -13.97 -15.55
CA GLY A 297 -5.69 -15.11 -14.65
C GLY A 297 -6.51 -15.00 -13.36
N ASN A 298 -7.20 -13.87 -13.12
CA ASN A 298 -8.11 -13.71 -11.99
C ASN A 298 -9.55 -13.92 -12.43
N ILE A 299 -10.23 -14.88 -11.79
CA ILE A 299 -11.66 -15.10 -12.01
C ILE A 299 -12.44 -13.96 -11.35
N PHE A 300 -13.16 -13.20 -12.17
CA PHE A 300 -14.05 -12.13 -11.76
C PHE A 300 -15.48 -12.60 -12.04
N GLU A 301 -16.18 -13.07 -11.00
CA GLU A 301 -17.50 -13.72 -11.13
C GLU A 301 -18.62 -12.80 -10.64
N VAL A 302 -19.56 -12.49 -11.53
CA VAL A 302 -20.67 -11.56 -11.28
C VAL A 302 -22.00 -12.15 -11.72
N THR A 303 -23.12 -11.58 -11.29
CA THR A 303 -24.45 -12.01 -11.75
C THR A 303 -24.66 -11.72 -13.25
N ALA A 304 -25.53 -12.50 -13.90
CA ALA A 304 -25.73 -12.46 -15.35
C ALA A 304 -26.31 -11.15 -15.90
N LYS A 305 -26.78 -10.25 -15.03
CA LYS A 305 -27.21 -8.90 -15.41
C LYS A 305 -26.04 -8.01 -15.91
N TYR A 306 -24.81 -8.31 -15.49
CA TYR A 306 -23.59 -7.63 -15.94
C TYR A 306 -23.00 -8.32 -17.17
N LYS A 307 -23.61 -8.08 -18.33
CA LYS A 307 -23.26 -8.74 -19.59
C LYS A 307 -21.95 -8.18 -20.18
N PRO A 308 -21.23 -8.96 -21.00
CA PRO A 308 -20.04 -8.48 -21.68
C PRO A 308 -20.34 -7.31 -22.62
N PRO A 309 -19.38 -6.39 -22.85
CA PRO A 309 -18.03 -6.37 -22.28
C PRO A 309 -17.98 -5.76 -20.87
N ILE A 310 -17.01 -6.21 -20.07
CA ILE A 310 -16.54 -5.50 -18.87
C ILE A 310 -15.13 -4.97 -19.13
N MET A 311 -14.76 -3.84 -18.55
CA MET A 311 -13.44 -3.23 -18.77
C MET A 311 -12.71 -3.03 -17.44
N PRO A 312 -11.50 -3.56 -17.24
CA PRO A 312 -10.70 -3.23 -16.07
C PRO A 312 -10.35 -1.74 -16.07
N ILE A 313 -10.72 -1.02 -15.00
CA ILE A 313 -10.51 0.43 -14.87
C ILE A 313 -9.57 0.80 -13.71
N GLY A 314 -9.30 -0.13 -12.80
CA GLY A 314 -8.40 0.13 -11.68
C GLY A 314 -7.92 -1.14 -10.99
N LYS A 315 -6.75 -1.04 -10.36
CA LYS A 315 -6.21 -2.07 -9.48
C LYS A 315 -5.81 -1.42 -8.16
N GLY A 316 -6.56 -1.76 -7.11
CA GLY A 316 -6.27 -1.32 -5.75
C GLY A 316 -5.61 -2.43 -4.96
N ALA A 317 -5.16 -2.10 -3.76
CA ALA A 317 -4.58 -3.09 -2.87
C ALA A 317 -5.61 -4.18 -2.43
N TYR A 318 -6.93 -3.92 -2.58
CA TYR A 318 -8.03 -4.85 -2.24
C TYR A 318 -8.48 -5.72 -3.43
N GLY A 319 -8.03 -5.44 -4.65
CA GLY A 319 -8.36 -6.22 -5.83
C GLY A 319 -8.56 -5.38 -7.10
N ILE A 320 -9.34 -5.92 -8.03
CA ILE A 320 -9.57 -5.38 -9.38
C ILE A 320 -10.89 -4.62 -9.39
N VAL A 321 -10.91 -3.46 -10.03
CA VAL A 321 -12.13 -2.69 -10.33
C VAL A 321 -12.40 -2.76 -11.82
N CYS A 322 -13.62 -3.10 -12.20
CA CYS A 322 -14.05 -3.19 -13.60
C CYS A 322 -15.31 -2.34 -13.84
N SER A 323 -15.37 -1.62 -14.95
CA SER A 323 -16.63 -1.07 -15.42
C SER A 323 -17.48 -2.16 -16.07
N ALA A 324 -18.78 -2.11 -15.85
CA ALA A 324 -19.76 -3.03 -16.42
C ALA A 324 -21.10 -2.31 -16.65
N LEU A 325 -21.85 -2.75 -17.66
CA LEU A 325 -23.22 -2.30 -17.88
C LEU A 325 -24.20 -3.24 -17.17
N ASN A 326 -25.02 -2.72 -16.28
CA ASN A 326 -26.17 -3.46 -15.77
C ASN A 326 -27.26 -3.48 -16.86
N SER A 327 -27.50 -4.64 -17.46
CA SER A 327 -28.46 -4.79 -18.55
C SER A 327 -29.94 -4.70 -18.14
N GLU A 328 -30.24 -4.69 -16.85
CA GLU A 328 -31.61 -4.52 -16.33
C GLU A 328 -31.97 -3.04 -16.15
N THR A 329 -31.00 -2.23 -15.68
CA THR A 329 -31.19 -0.79 -15.43
C THR A 329 -30.65 0.09 -16.55
N ASN A 330 -29.85 -0.47 -17.46
CA ASN A 330 -29.02 0.25 -18.44
C ASN A 330 -28.06 1.27 -17.81
N GLU A 331 -27.66 1.05 -16.56
CA GLU A 331 -26.71 1.90 -15.84
C GLU A 331 -25.30 1.30 -15.90
N SER A 332 -24.30 2.15 -16.16
CA SER A 332 -22.90 1.76 -16.08
C SER A 332 -22.39 1.88 -14.64
N VAL A 333 -21.70 0.86 -14.16
CA VAL A 333 -21.22 0.75 -12.78
C VAL A 333 -19.73 0.42 -12.72
N ALA A 334 -19.09 0.75 -11.61
CA ALA A 334 -17.74 0.28 -11.27
C ALA A 334 -17.84 -0.84 -10.24
N ILE A 335 -17.48 -2.07 -10.62
CA ILE A 335 -17.52 -3.26 -9.75
C ILE A 335 -16.13 -3.50 -9.16
N LYS A 336 -15.99 -3.31 -7.85
CA LYS A 336 -14.77 -3.60 -7.07
C LYS A 336 -14.86 -5.02 -6.54
N LYS A 337 -13.92 -5.87 -6.94
CA LYS A 337 -13.70 -7.19 -6.31
C LYS A 337 -12.77 -7.06 -5.12
N ILE A 338 -13.23 -7.46 -3.95
CA ILE A 338 -12.43 -7.65 -2.74
C ILE A 338 -12.16 -9.14 -2.59
N ALA A 339 -10.94 -9.56 -2.96
CA ALA A 339 -10.56 -10.96 -2.95
C ALA A 339 -10.33 -11.46 -1.52
N ASN A 340 -10.82 -12.67 -1.19
CA ASN A 340 -10.66 -13.30 0.12
C ASN A 340 -10.98 -12.35 1.29
N ALA A 341 -12.11 -11.64 1.20
CA ALA A 341 -12.48 -10.55 2.11
C ALA A 341 -12.61 -10.99 3.58
N PHE A 342 -12.70 -12.29 3.83
CA PHE A 342 -12.95 -12.88 5.14
C PHE A 342 -11.71 -13.50 5.80
N ASP A 343 -10.62 -13.76 5.06
CA ASP A 343 -9.38 -14.36 5.58
C ASP A 343 -8.75 -13.54 6.73
N ASN A 344 -8.99 -12.22 6.73
CA ASN A 344 -8.53 -11.30 7.75
C ASN A 344 -9.71 -10.57 8.38
N LYS A 345 -9.91 -10.78 9.69
CA LYS A 345 -10.94 -10.11 10.49
C LYS A 345 -10.95 -8.59 10.34
N ILE A 346 -9.77 -7.96 10.21
CA ILE A 346 -9.64 -6.50 10.03
C ILE A 346 -10.21 -6.07 8.68
N ASP A 347 -9.88 -6.79 7.60
CA ASP A 347 -10.33 -6.47 6.25
C ASP A 347 -11.82 -6.78 6.05
N ALA A 348 -12.32 -7.86 6.67
CA ALA A 348 -13.76 -8.15 6.75
C ALA A 348 -14.52 -7.01 7.44
N LYS A 349 -14.01 -6.52 8.59
CA LYS A 349 -14.62 -5.39 9.31
C LYS A 349 -14.57 -4.10 8.49
N ARG A 350 -13.48 -3.84 7.76
CA ARG A 350 -13.35 -2.69 6.83
C ARG A 350 -14.38 -2.77 5.70
N THR A 351 -14.53 -3.94 5.08
CA THR A 351 -15.49 -4.16 4.00
C THR A 351 -16.93 -3.96 4.47
N LEU A 352 -17.29 -4.57 5.61
CA LEU A 352 -18.61 -4.39 6.22
C LEU A 352 -18.87 -2.92 6.58
N ARG A 353 -17.87 -2.22 7.12
CA ARG A 353 -17.96 -0.79 7.44
C ARG A 353 -18.22 0.05 6.19
N GLU A 354 -17.45 -0.15 5.14
CA GLU A 354 -17.61 0.56 3.87
C GLU A 354 -19.04 0.37 3.33
N ILE A 355 -19.55 -0.87 3.32
CA ILE A 355 -20.92 -1.17 2.93
C ILE A 355 -21.93 -0.43 3.79
N LYS A 356 -21.86 -0.58 5.12
CA LYS A 356 -22.88 -0.01 6.02
C LYS A 356 -22.90 1.52 5.95
N LEU A 357 -21.73 2.16 5.92
CA LEU A 357 -21.63 3.63 5.81
C LEU A 357 -22.22 4.13 4.49
N LEU A 358 -21.81 3.56 3.36
CA LEU A 358 -22.30 3.99 2.06
C LEU A 358 -23.78 3.65 1.82
N ARG A 359 -24.34 2.67 2.54
CA ARG A 359 -25.79 2.39 2.54
C ARG A 359 -26.60 3.37 3.38
N HIS A 360 -25.96 4.05 4.33
CA HIS A 360 -26.61 5.05 5.18
C HIS A 360 -26.56 6.45 4.57
N MET A 361 -25.51 6.76 3.82
CA MET A 361 -25.31 8.08 3.22
C MET A 361 -26.00 8.18 1.86
N ASP A 362 -26.67 9.31 1.63
CA ASP A 362 -27.28 9.70 0.36
C ASP A 362 -26.96 11.18 0.12
N HIS A 363 -25.95 11.43 -0.70
CA HIS A 363 -25.42 12.77 -0.97
C HIS A 363 -24.69 12.81 -2.31
N GLU A 364 -24.84 13.90 -3.08
CA GLU A 364 -24.27 13.99 -4.44
C GLU A 364 -22.75 13.90 -4.44
N ASN A 365 -22.06 14.42 -3.42
CA ASN A 365 -20.60 14.37 -3.29
C ASN A 365 -20.07 13.17 -2.49
N VAL A 366 -20.88 12.13 -2.29
CA VAL A 366 -20.46 10.84 -1.71
C VAL A 366 -20.81 9.73 -2.71
N VAL A 367 -19.91 8.79 -2.94
CA VAL A 367 -20.15 7.70 -3.89
C VAL A 367 -21.29 6.78 -3.43
N ALA A 368 -22.21 6.44 -4.33
CA ALA A 368 -23.32 5.52 -4.03
C ALA A 368 -22.99 4.06 -4.38
N ILE A 369 -23.44 3.12 -3.52
CA ILE A 369 -23.49 1.70 -3.86
C ILE A 369 -24.74 1.42 -4.70
N ARG A 370 -24.54 0.90 -5.91
CA ARG A 370 -25.60 0.49 -6.84
C ARG A 370 -25.98 -0.98 -6.69
N ASP A 371 -25.04 -1.84 -6.31
CA ASP A 371 -25.29 -3.26 -6.07
C ASP A 371 -24.23 -3.88 -5.14
N ILE A 372 -24.59 -4.96 -4.47
CA ILE A 372 -23.65 -5.86 -3.78
C ILE A 372 -23.95 -7.25 -4.30
N ILE A 373 -23.00 -7.81 -5.06
CA ILE A 373 -23.25 -9.03 -5.81
C ILE A 373 -23.31 -10.22 -4.84
N PRO A 374 -24.37 -11.04 -4.91
CA PRO A 374 -24.49 -12.20 -4.03
C PRO A 374 -23.47 -13.28 -4.41
N PRO A 375 -22.97 -14.07 -3.43
CA PRO A 375 -22.12 -15.20 -3.77
C PRO A 375 -22.93 -16.26 -4.53
N PRO A 376 -22.34 -16.97 -5.51
CA PRO A 376 -23.04 -18.04 -6.23
C PRO A 376 -23.53 -19.16 -5.31
N GLN A 377 -22.79 -19.42 -4.24
CA GLN A 377 -23.12 -20.36 -3.17
C GLN A 377 -22.78 -19.72 -1.83
N LYS A 378 -23.70 -19.75 -0.87
CA LYS A 378 -23.53 -19.12 0.45
C LYS A 378 -22.37 -19.73 1.24
N GLU A 379 -22.14 -21.02 1.06
CA GLU A 379 -21.07 -21.78 1.70
C GLU A 379 -19.69 -21.36 1.18
N VAL A 380 -19.60 -20.98 -0.10
CA VAL A 380 -18.36 -20.61 -0.80
C VAL A 380 -18.35 -19.09 -1.08
N PHE A 381 -18.43 -18.31 -0.01
CA PHE A 381 -18.41 -16.85 -0.09
C PHE A 381 -17.07 -16.30 0.41
N ASN A 382 -16.07 -16.27 -0.48
CA ASN A 382 -14.70 -15.81 -0.19
C ASN A 382 -14.47 -14.39 -0.70
N ASP A 383 -14.97 -14.09 -1.90
CA ASP A 383 -14.82 -12.79 -2.56
C ASP A 383 -16.09 -11.96 -2.38
N VAL A 384 -15.93 -10.66 -2.14
CA VAL A 384 -17.05 -9.69 -2.08
C VAL A 384 -16.94 -8.76 -3.29
N TYR A 385 -18.03 -8.57 -4.01
CA TYR A 385 -18.09 -7.64 -5.14
C TYR A 385 -19.10 -6.53 -4.82
N ILE A 386 -18.63 -5.28 -4.89
CA ILE A 386 -19.45 -4.10 -4.63
C ILE A 386 -19.48 -3.28 -5.93
N ALA A 387 -20.67 -3.01 -6.44
CA ALA A 387 -20.88 -2.14 -7.58
C ALA A 387 -21.21 -0.73 -7.10
N TYR A 388 -20.40 0.23 -7.52
CA TYR A 388 -20.59 1.66 -7.28
C TYR A 388 -21.09 2.33 -8.56
N GLU A 389 -21.59 3.55 -8.44
CA GLU A 389 -21.72 4.41 -9.62
C GLU A 389 -20.37 4.57 -10.33
N LEU A 390 -20.38 4.58 -11.66
CA LEU A 390 -19.17 4.72 -12.46
C LEU A 390 -18.72 6.18 -12.51
N MET A 391 -17.44 6.41 -12.22
CA MET A 391 -16.76 7.70 -12.35
C MET A 391 -15.64 7.58 -13.37
N ASP A 392 -15.30 8.68 -14.06
CA ASP A 392 -14.36 8.65 -15.19
C ASP A 392 -12.91 8.59 -14.72
N THR A 393 -12.59 9.29 -13.63
CA THR A 393 -11.23 9.43 -13.11
C THR A 393 -11.24 9.77 -11.62
N ASP A 394 -10.06 9.99 -11.05
CA ASP A 394 -9.87 10.55 -9.71
C ASP A 394 -9.01 11.81 -9.76
N LEU A 395 -9.02 12.58 -8.66
CA LEU A 395 -8.28 13.83 -8.56
C LEU A 395 -6.76 13.61 -8.63
N HIS A 396 -6.25 12.44 -8.22
CA HIS A 396 -4.82 12.14 -8.33
C HIS A 396 -4.38 12.09 -9.79
N GLN A 397 -5.16 11.46 -10.67
CA GLN A 397 -4.90 11.44 -12.11
C GLN A 397 -5.01 12.85 -12.72
N ILE A 398 -6.02 13.64 -12.30
CA ILE A 398 -6.18 15.00 -12.80
C ILE A 398 -5.02 15.91 -12.41
N ILE A 399 -4.56 15.86 -11.15
CA ILE A 399 -3.42 16.65 -10.66
C ILE A 399 -2.18 16.39 -11.53
N ARG A 400 -1.97 15.14 -11.95
CA ARG A 400 -0.83 14.74 -12.79
C ARG A 400 -1.02 15.03 -14.28
N SER A 401 -2.24 15.33 -14.70
CA SER A 401 -2.55 15.74 -16.06
C SER A 401 -2.30 17.25 -16.26
N ASN A 402 -2.13 17.67 -17.51
CA ASN A 402 -2.01 19.10 -17.87
C ASN A 402 -3.37 19.84 -17.86
N GLN A 403 -4.45 19.22 -17.38
CA GLN A 403 -5.77 19.86 -17.34
C GLN A 403 -5.83 20.91 -16.23
N THR A 404 -6.24 22.12 -16.60
CA THR A 404 -6.50 23.22 -15.66
C THR A 404 -7.82 22.98 -14.92
N LEU A 405 -7.80 23.03 -13.59
CA LEU A 405 -9.00 22.93 -12.76
C LEU A 405 -9.33 24.31 -12.20
N SER A 406 -10.56 24.77 -12.40
CA SER A 406 -10.95 26.10 -11.95
C SER A 406 -11.69 26.11 -10.61
N GLU A 407 -12.62 25.18 -10.31
CA GLU A 407 -13.60 25.42 -9.21
C GLU A 407 -14.13 24.17 -8.45
N GLU A 408 -13.43 23.03 -8.46
CA GLU A 408 -13.90 21.76 -7.82
C GLU A 408 -13.84 21.76 -6.28
N HIS A 409 -13.23 22.78 -5.67
CA HIS A 409 -12.90 22.87 -4.26
C HIS A 409 -14.11 22.81 -3.30
N CYS A 410 -15.23 23.41 -3.69
CA CYS A 410 -16.42 23.49 -2.82
C CYS A 410 -17.06 22.11 -2.58
N GLN A 411 -17.03 21.24 -3.59
CA GLN A 411 -17.69 19.93 -3.56
C GLN A 411 -17.11 18.99 -2.49
N ILE A 412 -15.79 19.08 -2.23
CA ILE A 412 -15.13 18.29 -1.18
C ILE A 412 -15.66 18.70 0.20
N LEU A 413 -15.74 20.00 0.47
CA LEU A 413 -16.24 20.52 1.75
C LEU A 413 -17.73 20.28 1.92
N ARG A 414 -18.53 20.41 0.85
CA ARG A 414 -19.96 20.08 0.84
C ARG A 414 -20.20 18.61 1.22
N GLY A 415 -19.48 17.68 0.58
CA GLY A 415 -19.52 16.26 0.94
C GLY A 415 -19.05 15.99 2.38
N LEU A 416 -18.00 16.68 2.82
CA LEU A 416 -17.45 16.50 4.16
C LEU A 416 -18.40 17.01 5.26
N LYS A 417 -19.12 18.12 5.02
CA LYS A 417 -20.17 18.64 5.91
C LYS A 417 -21.24 17.57 6.15
N TYR A 418 -21.70 16.93 5.07
CA TYR A 418 -22.66 15.83 5.16
C TYR A 418 -22.11 14.65 5.97
N ILE A 419 -20.89 14.19 5.68
CA ILE A 419 -20.23 13.08 6.39
C ILE A 419 -20.09 13.39 7.89
N HIS A 420 -19.59 14.58 8.24
CA HIS A 420 -19.35 14.99 9.62
C HIS A 420 -20.66 15.15 10.41
N SER A 421 -21.73 15.63 9.78
CA SER A 421 -23.05 15.70 10.41
C SER A 421 -23.66 14.33 10.74
N ALA A 422 -23.19 13.25 10.08
CA ALA A 422 -23.54 11.88 10.43
C ALA A 422 -22.69 11.30 11.59
N ASN A 423 -21.84 12.11 12.24
CA ASN A 423 -20.81 11.70 13.21
C ASN A 423 -19.76 10.73 12.65
N VAL A 424 -19.48 10.82 11.35
CA VAL A 424 -18.47 10.00 10.67
C VAL A 424 -17.24 10.84 10.36
N LEU A 425 -16.05 10.30 10.60
CA LEU A 425 -14.77 10.85 10.17
C LEU A 425 -14.23 10.00 9.02
N HIS A 426 -13.75 10.61 7.94
CA HIS A 426 -13.26 9.86 6.77
C HIS A 426 -11.88 9.24 7.04
N ARG A 427 -10.95 10.02 7.62
CA ARG A 427 -9.61 9.62 8.11
C ARG A 427 -8.56 9.24 7.06
N ASP A 428 -8.97 9.04 5.81
CA ASP A 428 -8.06 8.74 4.70
C ASP A 428 -8.37 9.57 3.44
N LEU A 429 -8.64 10.87 3.62
CA LEU A 429 -8.81 11.76 2.47
C LEU A 429 -7.46 11.97 1.77
N LYS A 430 -7.46 11.73 0.46
CA LYS A 430 -6.34 11.90 -0.47
C LYS A 430 -6.88 12.03 -1.89
N PRO A 431 -6.13 12.56 -2.86
CA PRO A 431 -6.64 12.81 -4.20
C PRO A 431 -7.22 11.57 -4.90
N SER A 432 -6.65 10.37 -4.68
CA SER A 432 -7.18 9.12 -5.27
C SER A 432 -8.54 8.67 -4.69
N ASN A 433 -8.97 9.28 -3.57
CA ASN A 433 -10.26 8.99 -2.92
C ASN A 433 -11.32 10.05 -3.27
N LEU A 434 -11.02 10.93 -4.23
CA LEU A 434 -11.91 11.96 -4.75
C LEU A 434 -12.13 11.65 -6.23
N LEU A 435 -13.25 11.01 -6.54
CA LEU A 435 -13.62 10.60 -7.89
C LEU A 435 -14.23 11.78 -8.65
N LEU A 436 -13.99 11.85 -9.95
CA LEU A 436 -14.45 12.89 -10.86
C LEU A 436 -15.07 12.29 -12.13
N ASN A 437 -16.04 12.99 -12.69
CA ASN A 437 -16.58 12.70 -14.02
C ASN A 437 -16.32 13.87 -14.98
N ALA A 438 -16.67 13.70 -16.26
CA ALA A 438 -16.51 14.70 -17.31
C ALA A 438 -17.32 16.00 -17.08
N ASN A 439 -18.32 15.97 -16.20
CA ASN A 439 -19.10 17.15 -15.79
C ASN A 439 -18.46 17.89 -14.60
N CYS A 440 -17.29 17.42 -14.12
CA CYS A 440 -16.62 17.89 -12.91
C CYS A 440 -17.42 17.64 -11.62
N ASP A 441 -18.30 16.64 -11.59
CA ASP A 441 -18.93 16.18 -10.34
C ASP A 441 -17.91 15.41 -9.53
N LEU A 442 -17.67 15.85 -8.29
CA LEU A 442 -16.74 15.24 -7.35
C LEU A 442 -17.46 14.38 -6.32
N LYS A 443 -16.96 13.17 -6.11
CA LYS A 443 -17.49 12.22 -5.11
C LYS A 443 -16.40 11.62 -4.23
N ILE A 444 -16.63 11.67 -2.92
CA ILE A 444 -15.75 11.06 -1.91
C ILE A 444 -16.00 9.56 -1.86
N CYS A 445 -14.94 8.74 -1.86
CA CYS A 445 -14.99 7.29 -1.77
C CYS A 445 -13.97 6.70 -0.76
N ASP A 446 -14.03 5.38 -0.54
CA ASP A 446 -13.15 4.61 0.37
C ASP A 446 -13.32 4.91 1.87
N PHE A 447 -14.49 4.56 2.40
CA PHE A 447 -14.84 4.68 3.81
C PHE A 447 -14.33 3.51 4.69
N GLY A 448 -13.42 2.68 4.18
CA GLY A 448 -12.93 1.50 4.90
C GLY A 448 -12.23 1.84 6.22
N LEU A 449 -11.65 3.04 6.33
CA LEU A 449 -10.95 3.52 7.53
C LEU A 449 -11.78 4.47 8.41
N ALA A 450 -13.00 4.81 7.99
CA ALA A 450 -13.85 5.77 8.67
C ALA A 450 -14.23 5.33 10.10
N ARG A 451 -14.54 6.28 10.99
CA ARG A 451 -14.91 6.01 12.41
C ARG A 451 -15.88 7.04 12.98
N VAL A 452 -16.45 6.72 14.14
CA VAL A 452 -17.12 7.71 15.01
C VAL A 452 -16.08 8.66 15.58
N THR A 453 -16.52 9.89 15.86
CA THR A 453 -15.82 10.89 16.67
C THR A 453 -15.46 10.48 18.10
N SER A 454 -15.98 9.37 18.64
CA SER A 454 -15.83 8.97 20.06
C SER A 454 -14.99 7.72 20.32
N GLU A 455 -14.44 7.07 19.28
CA GLU A 455 -13.67 5.82 19.45
C GLU A 455 -12.16 6.06 19.63
N THR A 456 -11.63 5.65 20.79
CA THR A 456 -10.21 5.70 21.19
C THR A 456 -9.41 4.45 20.84
N ASP A 457 -9.83 3.71 19.80
CA ASP A 457 -9.12 2.49 19.39
C ASP A 457 -7.77 2.83 18.75
N PHE A 458 -6.70 2.27 19.34
CA PHE A 458 -5.33 2.42 18.89
C PHE A 458 -5.18 2.07 17.40
N MET A 459 -4.57 2.98 16.66
CA MET A 459 -4.39 2.85 15.22
C MET A 459 -3.28 1.87 14.85
N THR A 460 -3.55 0.96 13.91
CA THR A 460 -2.49 0.33 13.11
C THR A 460 -1.81 1.42 12.27
N GLU A 461 -0.64 1.83 12.75
CA GLU A 461 0.00 3.11 12.49
C GLU A 461 0.64 3.22 11.08
N TYR A 462 0.89 2.09 10.39
CA TYR A 462 1.99 2.08 9.42
C TYR A 462 1.74 2.10 7.91
N VAL A 463 0.53 1.89 7.38
CA VAL A 463 0.40 1.73 5.91
C VAL A 463 -0.83 2.40 5.31
N VAL A 464 -0.74 3.72 5.25
CA VAL A 464 -1.31 4.50 4.15
C VAL A 464 -0.35 5.65 3.85
N THR A 465 -0.47 6.25 2.67
CA THR A 465 0.18 7.53 2.34
C THR A 465 -0.04 8.53 3.48
N ARG A 466 1.04 8.94 4.16
CA ARG A 466 0.97 9.84 5.32
C ARG A 466 0.90 11.31 4.94
N TRP A 467 1.03 11.61 3.66
CA TRP A 467 1.20 12.96 3.14
C TRP A 467 0.05 13.90 3.51
N TYR A 468 -1.15 13.35 3.73
CA TYR A 468 -2.37 14.07 4.09
C TYR A 468 -2.75 13.92 5.57
N ARG A 469 -1.96 13.21 6.40
CA ARG A 469 -2.30 12.98 7.81
C ARG A 469 -2.04 14.22 8.66
N ALA A 470 -3.00 14.52 9.52
CA ALA A 470 -2.92 15.61 10.49
C ALA A 470 -1.85 15.36 11.58
N PRO A 471 -1.26 16.42 12.17
CA PRO A 471 -0.24 16.31 13.21
C PRO A 471 -0.67 15.45 14.41
N GLU A 472 -1.92 15.57 14.84
CA GLU A 472 -2.48 14.81 15.96
C GLU A 472 -2.57 13.31 15.70
N LEU A 473 -2.77 12.89 14.44
CA LEU A 473 -2.75 11.48 14.04
C LEU A 473 -1.31 10.94 14.00
N LEU A 474 -0.35 11.76 13.57
CA LEU A 474 1.07 11.39 13.60
C LEU A 474 1.56 11.29 15.04
N LEU A 475 1.16 12.21 15.92
CA LEU A 475 1.61 12.22 17.32
C LEU A 475 0.83 11.27 18.24
N ASN A 476 -0.01 10.39 17.67
CA ASN A 476 -0.81 9.39 18.36
C ASN A 476 -1.65 10.00 19.50
N SER A 477 -2.32 11.12 19.21
CA SER A 477 -3.34 11.68 20.10
C SER A 477 -4.55 10.76 20.14
N ALA A 478 -5.06 10.46 21.34
CA ALA A 478 -6.26 9.65 21.51
C ALA A 478 -7.53 10.42 21.11
N ASP A 479 -7.50 11.75 21.23
CA ASP A 479 -8.61 12.64 20.92
C ASP A 479 -8.38 13.27 19.55
N TYR A 480 -9.08 12.75 18.54
CA TYR A 480 -9.12 13.32 17.18
C TYR A 480 -10.57 13.58 16.75
N THR A 481 -10.77 14.65 15.97
CA THR A 481 -12.10 15.15 15.59
C THR A 481 -12.21 15.31 14.08
N ALA A 482 -13.31 15.87 13.59
CA ALA A 482 -13.50 16.36 12.22
C ALA A 482 -12.31 17.17 11.66
N ALA A 483 -11.53 17.81 12.54
CA ALA A 483 -10.36 18.60 12.16
C ALA A 483 -9.31 17.80 11.36
N ILE A 484 -9.19 16.48 11.55
CA ILE A 484 -8.21 15.67 10.80
C ILE A 484 -8.52 15.62 9.30
N ASP A 485 -9.80 15.62 8.94
CA ASP A 485 -10.23 15.61 7.55
C ASP A 485 -10.01 17.01 6.94
N VAL A 486 -10.26 18.08 7.70
CA VAL A 486 -9.97 19.46 7.26
C VAL A 486 -8.48 19.66 6.95
N TRP A 487 -7.59 19.11 7.79
CA TRP A 487 -6.15 19.12 7.49
C TRP A 487 -5.83 18.43 6.16
N SER A 488 -6.44 17.26 5.94
CA SER A 488 -6.27 16.49 4.71
C SER A 488 -6.73 17.30 3.49
N VAL A 489 -7.87 18.00 3.59
CA VAL A 489 -8.38 18.91 2.55
C VAL A 489 -7.40 20.06 2.29
N GLY A 490 -6.82 20.68 3.32
CA GLY A 490 -5.80 21.71 3.14
C GLY A 490 -4.57 21.24 2.36
N CYS A 491 -4.13 20.00 2.61
CA CYS A 491 -3.04 19.37 1.85
C CYS A 491 -3.44 19.12 0.38
N ILE A 492 -4.65 18.62 0.15
CA ILE A 492 -5.19 18.34 -1.20
C ILE A 492 -5.35 19.63 -2.00
N PHE A 493 -5.88 20.70 -1.39
CA PHE A 493 -6.03 22.01 -2.03
C PHE A 493 -4.69 22.55 -2.51
N MET A 494 -3.66 22.50 -1.66
CA MET A 494 -2.34 22.93 -2.06
C MET A 494 -1.74 22.07 -3.16
N GLU A 495 -1.92 20.75 -3.09
CA GLU A 495 -1.45 19.86 -4.16
C GLU A 495 -2.16 20.13 -5.48
N LEU A 496 -3.44 20.52 -5.44
CA LEU A 496 -4.21 20.88 -6.62
C LEU A 496 -3.68 22.15 -7.30
N MET A 497 -3.31 23.14 -6.48
CA MET A 497 -2.84 24.44 -6.93
C MET A 497 -1.36 24.43 -7.34
N ASP A 498 -0.50 23.69 -6.61
CA ASP A 498 0.95 23.59 -6.86
C ASP A 498 1.35 22.38 -7.73
N ARG A 499 0.41 21.47 -8.01
CA ARG A 499 0.60 20.23 -8.78
C ARG A 499 1.64 19.26 -8.20
N LYS A 500 1.98 19.44 -6.92
CA LYS A 500 2.96 18.64 -6.18
C LYS A 500 2.44 18.36 -4.78
N PRO A 501 2.65 17.14 -4.24
CA PRO A 501 2.28 16.85 -2.87
C PRO A 501 2.92 17.85 -1.90
N LEU A 502 2.12 18.42 -1.00
CA LEU A 502 2.59 19.45 -0.06
C LEU A 502 3.61 18.91 0.95
N PHE A 503 3.38 17.69 1.45
CA PHE A 503 4.20 17.05 2.47
C PHE A 503 4.55 15.59 2.10
N PRO A 504 5.49 15.36 1.16
CA PRO A 504 5.85 14.02 0.69
C PRO A 504 6.81 13.30 1.66
N GLY A 505 6.37 13.04 2.89
CA GLY A 505 7.19 12.36 3.90
C GLY A 505 7.51 10.92 3.53
N ARG A 506 8.77 10.54 3.69
CA ARG A 506 9.29 9.18 3.45
C ARG A 506 8.97 8.23 4.60
N ASP A 507 8.92 8.78 5.81
CA ASP A 507 8.63 8.08 7.06
C ASP A 507 7.92 9.04 8.02
N HIS A 508 7.55 8.54 9.20
CA HIS A 508 6.80 9.29 10.20
C HIS A 508 7.55 10.54 10.71
N VAL A 509 8.84 10.39 10.99
CA VAL A 509 9.70 11.46 11.50
C VAL A 509 9.88 12.52 10.41
N ASN A 510 10.15 12.09 9.18
CA ASN A 510 10.31 12.97 8.04
C ASN A 510 9.01 13.71 7.71
N GLN A 511 7.84 13.07 7.82
CA GLN A 511 6.55 13.72 7.67
C GLN A 511 6.40 14.88 8.68
N LEU A 512 6.63 14.62 9.97
CA LEU A 512 6.56 15.67 10.99
C LEU A 512 7.57 16.80 10.75
N ASN A 513 8.79 16.48 10.31
CA ASN A 513 9.80 17.50 9.97
C ASN A 513 9.33 18.41 8.82
N LEU A 514 8.77 17.84 7.75
CA LEU A 514 8.26 18.61 6.60
C LEU A 514 7.10 19.53 7.00
N LEU A 515 6.22 19.05 7.90
CA LEU A 515 5.16 19.85 8.49
C LEU A 515 5.75 21.07 9.21
N MET A 516 6.63 20.84 10.18
CA MET A 516 7.24 21.90 11.00
C MET A 516 8.06 22.89 10.19
N GLU A 517 8.72 22.45 9.12
CA GLU A 517 9.47 23.32 8.21
C GLU A 517 8.57 24.38 7.54
N LEU A 518 7.34 24.02 7.20
CA LEU A 518 6.39 24.94 6.57
C LEU A 518 5.59 25.74 7.59
N ILE A 519 4.89 25.07 8.52
CA ILE A 519 3.95 25.72 9.45
C ILE A 519 4.62 26.27 10.72
N GLY A 520 5.90 25.93 10.95
CA GLY A 520 6.67 26.32 12.14
C GLY A 520 6.51 25.35 13.30
N THR A 521 7.46 25.40 14.25
CA THR A 521 7.33 24.65 15.51
C THR A 521 6.25 25.26 16.39
N PRO A 522 5.28 24.47 16.91
CA PRO A 522 4.17 24.98 17.71
C PRO A 522 4.65 25.55 19.05
N SER A 523 3.93 26.56 19.53
CA SER A 523 4.09 27.14 20.86
C SER A 523 3.58 26.20 21.96
N GLU A 524 4.00 26.43 23.21
CA GLU A 524 3.52 25.63 24.36
C GLU A 524 1.99 25.68 24.53
N ALA A 525 1.32 26.76 24.12
CA ALA A 525 -0.14 26.86 24.16
C ALA A 525 -0.81 25.88 23.16
N GLU A 526 -0.22 25.72 21.98
CA GLU A 526 -0.70 24.84 20.91
C GLU A 526 -0.42 23.36 21.22
N LEU A 527 0.54 23.06 22.08
CA LEU A 527 0.83 21.69 22.53
C LEU A 527 -0.19 21.13 23.53
N GLY A 528 -1.12 21.96 24.02
CA GLY A 528 -1.99 21.62 25.16
C GLY A 528 -2.86 20.37 24.98
N PHE A 529 -3.20 19.99 23.74
CA PHE A 529 -4.04 18.82 23.44
C PHE A 529 -3.26 17.50 23.36
N LEU A 530 -1.92 17.54 23.33
CA LEU A 530 -1.08 16.36 23.18
C LEU A 530 -0.78 15.68 24.52
N ASN A 531 -0.47 14.38 24.47
CA ASN A 531 0.09 13.66 25.61
C ASN A 531 1.56 14.08 25.89
N GLU A 532 2.06 13.82 27.10
CA GLU A 532 3.40 14.28 27.51
C GLU A 532 4.55 13.67 26.70
N ASN A 533 4.38 12.47 26.13
CA ASN A 533 5.41 11.87 25.28
C ASN A 533 5.51 12.60 23.94
N ALA A 534 4.38 12.90 23.30
CA ALA A 534 4.32 13.71 22.09
C ALA A 534 4.85 15.13 22.32
N LYS A 535 4.50 15.78 23.43
CA LYS A 535 5.07 17.08 23.80
C LYS A 535 6.59 17.02 23.94
N ARG A 536 7.12 16.01 24.64
CA ARG A 536 8.58 15.83 24.79
C ARG A 536 9.26 15.62 23.44
N TYR A 537 8.64 14.85 22.55
CA TYR A 537 9.12 14.64 21.19
C TYR A 537 9.21 15.96 20.41
N ILE A 538 8.13 16.75 20.36
CA ILE A 538 8.15 18.07 19.69
C ILE A 538 9.20 19.01 20.29
N ARG A 539 9.33 19.06 21.62
CA ARG A 539 10.36 19.86 22.31
C ARG A 539 11.79 19.44 21.98
N SER A 540 12.01 18.18 21.59
CA SER A 540 13.33 17.68 21.18
C SER A 540 13.70 17.99 19.74
N MET A 541 12.72 18.37 18.91
CA MET A 541 12.95 18.73 17.51
C MET A 541 13.66 20.08 17.40
N THR A 542 14.37 20.28 16.30
CA THR A 542 14.95 21.60 15.98
C THR A 542 13.84 22.61 15.74
N VAL A 543 13.92 23.77 16.41
CA VAL A 543 12.95 24.85 16.25
C VAL A 543 12.99 25.39 14.82
N GLN A 544 11.84 25.38 14.15
CA GLN A 544 11.63 25.88 12.81
C GLN A 544 10.78 27.15 12.85
N ARG A 545 11.16 28.15 12.05
CA ARG A 545 10.36 29.36 11.85
C ARG A 545 9.30 29.09 10.78
N ARG A 546 8.06 29.49 11.04
CA ARG A 546 6.97 29.44 10.05
C ARG A 546 7.38 30.17 8.76
N GLN A 547 7.23 29.48 7.62
CA GLN A 547 7.44 30.05 6.29
C GLN A 547 6.18 30.82 5.85
N SER A 548 6.35 31.87 5.06
CA SER A 548 5.22 32.57 4.45
C SER A 548 4.68 31.75 3.28
N PHE A 549 3.42 31.31 3.36
CA PHE A 549 2.78 30.55 2.27
C PHE A 549 2.70 31.39 0.99
N THR A 550 2.40 32.69 1.11
CA THR A 550 2.35 33.63 -0.03
C THR A 550 3.71 33.76 -0.74
N GLU A 551 4.82 33.76 0.00
CA GLU A 551 6.16 33.82 -0.59
C GLU A 551 6.58 32.49 -1.22
N LYS A 552 6.20 31.36 -0.59
CA LYS A 552 6.53 30.02 -1.07
C LYS A 552 5.71 29.62 -2.30
N PHE A 553 4.44 30.05 -2.36
CA PHE A 553 3.48 29.73 -3.40
C PHE A 553 2.93 31.00 -4.07
N PRO A 554 3.78 31.81 -4.74
CA PRO A 554 3.40 33.14 -5.23
C PRO A 554 2.39 33.13 -6.39
N HIS A 555 2.17 31.96 -7.00
CA HIS A 555 1.23 31.77 -8.11
C HIS A 555 -0.19 31.44 -7.63
N VAL A 556 -0.38 31.17 -6.34
CA VAL A 556 -1.67 30.78 -5.76
C VAL A 556 -2.45 32.02 -5.34
N HIS A 557 -3.78 31.99 -5.55
CA HIS A 557 -4.64 33.12 -5.20
C HIS A 557 -4.59 33.45 -3.69
N PRO A 558 -4.45 34.73 -3.28
CA PRO A 558 -4.27 35.09 -1.87
C PRO A 558 -5.38 34.60 -0.94
N ALA A 559 -6.65 34.65 -1.38
CA ALA A 559 -7.77 34.14 -0.58
C ALA A 559 -7.75 32.61 -0.42
N ALA A 560 -7.16 31.88 -1.37
CA ALA A 560 -6.96 30.44 -1.27
C ALA A 560 -5.86 30.11 -0.25
N ILE A 561 -4.77 30.88 -0.26
CA ILE A 561 -3.70 30.79 0.76
C ILE A 561 -4.28 31.05 2.15
N ASP A 562 -5.09 32.10 2.34
CA ASP A 562 -5.72 32.39 3.63
C ASP A 562 -6.62 31.24 4.13
N LEU A 563 -7.38 30.61 3.23
CA LEU A 563 -8.18 29.43 3.57
C LEU A 563 -7.29 28.24 3.98
N VAL A 564 -6.27 27.93 3.18
CA VAL A 564 -5.33 26.82 3.43
C VAL A 564 -4.58 27.02 4.75
N GLU A 565 -4.11 28.24 5.05
CA GLU A 565 -3.41 28.52 6.30
C GLU A 565 -4.29 28.27 7.53
N LYS A 566 -5.61 28.50 7.42
CA LYS A 566 -6.59 28.18 8.48
C LYS A 566 -6.90 26.68 8.57
N MET A 567 -6.80 25.94 7.47
CA MET A 567 -6.91 24.47 7.43
C MET A 567 -5.66 23.77 7.97
N LEU A 568 -4.46 24.33 7.72
CA LEU A 568 -3.17 23.78 8.11
C LEU A 568 -2.68 24.33 9.47
N THR A 569 -3.60 24.53 10.40
CA THR A 569 -3.31 24.92 11.78
C THR A 569 -2.92 23.69 12.61
N PHE A 570 -1.80 23.78 13.35
CA PHE A 570 -1.28 22.68 14.17
C PHE A 570 -2.26 22.22 15.24
N ASP A 571 -2.76 23.17 16.06
CA ASP A 571 -3.75 22.89 17.10
C ASP A 571 -5.12 22.62 16.46
N PRO A 572 -5.68 21.39 16.57
CA PRO A 572 -6.95 21.05 15.93
C PRO A 572 -8.12 21.87 16.48
N ARG A 573 -8.00 22.47 17.67
CA ARG A 573 -9.03 23.33 18.26
C ARG A 573 -9.11 24.72 17.62
N GLN A 574 -8.04 25.13 16.94
CA GLN A 574 -7.93 26.42 16.24
C GLN A 574 -8.06 26.25 14.72
N ARG A 575 -8.14 25.00 14.24
CA ARG A 575 -8.33 24.68 12.82
C ARG A 575 -9.76 25.05 12.41
N ILE A 576 -9.90 25.65 11.24
CA ILE A 576 -11.21 26.04 10.69
C ILE A 576 -12.16 24.84 10.60
N THR A 577 -13.44 25.05 10.86
CA THR A 577 -14.47 24.02 10.68
C THR A 577 -14.85 23.88 9.20
N VAL A 578 -15.56 22.81 8.83
CA VAL A 578 -16.02 22.65 7.44
C VAL A 578 -17.04 23.73 7.08
N GLU A 579 -17.93 24.09 8.01
CA GLU A 579 -18.93 25.14 7.86
C GLU A 579 -18.28 26.52 7.68
N ASP A 580 -17.29 26.85 8.51
CA ASP A 580 -16.56 28.12 8.38
C ASP A 580 -15.70 28.15 7.12
N ALA A 581 -15.19 27.00 6.66
CA ALA A 581 -14.45 26.88 5.41
C ALA A 581 -15.36 27.11 4.19
N LEU A 582 -16.59 26.58 4.21
CA LEU A 582 -17.61 26.83 3.17
C LEU A 582 -18.01 28.31 3.12
N ALA A 583 -18.14 28.96 4.28
CA ALA A 583 -18.44 30.39 4.38
C ALA A 583 -17.24 31.31 4.11
N HIS A 584 -16.06 30.77 3.76
CA HIS A 584 -14.84 31.54 3.57
C HIS A 584 -14.91 32.44 2.32
N PRO A 585 -14.31 33.65 2.32
CA PRO A 585 -14.31 34.55 1.16
C PRO A 585 -13.82 33.96 -0.17
N TYR A 586 -13.03 32.89 -0.11
CA TYR A 586 -12.55 32.18 -1.29
C TYR A 586 -13.66 31.38 -2.01
N LEU A 587 -14.70 30.95 -1.28
CA LEU A 587 -15.80 30.13 -1.79
C LEU A 587 -17.12 30.89 -1.92
N THR A 588 -17.15 32.22 -1.69
CA THR A 588 -18.37 33.04 -1.71
C THR A 588 -19.22 32.88 -2.97
N SER A 589 -18.61 32.65 -4.14
CA SER A 589 -19.35 32.46 -5.39
C SER A 589 -20.06 31.11 -5.49
N LEU A 590 -19.65 30.12 -4.69
CA LEU A 590 -20.14 28.75 -4.71
C LEU A 590 -20.91 28.37 -3.42
N HIS A 591 -20.81 29.17 -2.37
CA HIS A 591 -21.44 28.90 -1.08
C HIS A 591 -22.95 29.15 -1.14
N ASP A 592 -23.74 28.11 -0.90
CA ASP A 592 -25.20 28.18 -0.75
C ASP A 592 -25.65 27.25 0.37
N ILE A 593 -26.00 27.83 1.53
CA ILE A 593 -26.48 27.09 2.70
C ILE A 593 -27.68 26.20 2.37
N SER A 594 -28.54 26.62 1.42
CA SER A 594 -29.74 25.85 1.05
C SER A 594 -29.43 24.61 0.21
N ASP A 595 -28.28 24.60 -0.46
CA ASP A 595 -27.75 23.49 -1.24
C ASP A 595 -26.59 22.79 -0.52
N GLU A 596 -26.47 22.91 0.80
CA GLU A 596 -25.44 22.21 1.59
C GLU A 596 -26.08 21.38 2.69
N PRO A 597 -26.69 20.23 2.32
CA PRO A 597 -27.48 19.42 3.24
C PRO A 597 -26.60 18.76 4.30
N VAL A 598 -27.24 18.42 5.42
CA VAL A 598 -26.68 17.59 6.49
C VAL A 598 -27.40 16.25 6.54
N CYS A 599 -26.74 15.22 7.05
CA CYS A 599 -27.36 13.92 7.29
C CYS A 599 -28.32 14.03 8.49
N MET A 600 -29.59 13.68 8.29
CA MET A 600 -30.62 13.81 9.33
C MET A 600 -30.44 12.83 10.50
N THR A 601 -29.80 11.70 10.25
CA THR A 601 -29.61 10.64 11.24
C THR A 601 -28.13 10.33 11.40
N PRO A 602 -27.56 10.42 12.61
CA PRO A 602 -26.21 9.95 12.88
C PRO A 602 -26.07 8.46 12.54
N PHE A 603 -24.90 8.06 12.07
CA PHE A 603 -24.65 6.66 11.78
C PHE A 603 -24.45 5.86 13.08
N ASN A 604 -25.10 4.69 13.17
CA ASN A 604 -24.97 3.80 14.31
C ASN A 604 -23.85 2.77 14.10
N PHE A 605 -22.82 2.84 14.93
CA PHE A 605 -21.65 1.94 14.91
C PHE A 605 -21.78 0.72 15.86
N ASP A 606 -22.99 0.32 16.27
CA ASP A 606 -23.21 -0.83 17.17
C ASP A 606 -22.54 -2.13 16.68
N PHE A 607 -22.41 -2.32 15.36
CA PHE A 607 -21.71 -3.48 14.81
C PHE A 607 -20.19 -3.41 15.00
N GLU A 608 -19.61 -2.23 15.21
CA GLU A 608 -18.19 -2.05 15.47
C GLU A 608 -17.80 -2.39 16.90
N GLN A 609 -18.64 -2.03 17.87
CA GLN A 609 -18.39 -2.26 19.29
C GLN A 609 -18.54 -3.74 19.65
N ARG A 610 -19.29 -4.50 18.85
CA ARG A 610 -19.44 -5.95 19.05
C ARG A 610 -18.21 -6.66 18.50
N ALA A 611 -17.69 -7.60 19.28
CA ALA A 611 -16.68 -8.55 18.81
C ALA A 611 -17.33 -9.55 17.84
N LEU A 612 -17.56 -9.14 16.60
CA LEU A 612 -18.15 -9.99 15.56
C LEU A 612 -17.17 -11.09 15.16
N THR A 613 -17.67 -12.30 14.94
CA THR A 613 -16.91 -13.38 14.28
C THR A 613 -16.89 -13.15 12.76
N GLU A 614 -16.01 -13.87 12.07
CA GLU A 614 -15.95 -13.85 10.60
C GLU A 614 -17.29 -14.25 9.99
N GLU A 615 -17.91 -15.32 10.47
CA GLU A 615 -19.21 -15.82 10.00
C GLU A 615 -20.33 -14.80 10.22
N GLN A 616 -20.30 -14.05 11.32
CA GLN A 616 -21.27 -13.00 11.58
C GLN A 616 -21.12 -11.84 10.61
N MET A 617 -19.88 -11.40 10.33
CA MET A 617 -19.63 -10.35 9.32
C MET A 617 -20.03 -10.82 7.93
N LYS A 618 -19.70 -12.07 7.58
CA LYS A 618 -20.09 -12.72 6.32
C LYS A 618 -21.61 -12.80 6.16
N ALA A 619 -22.33 -13.14 7.22
CA ALA A 619 -23.80 -13.14 7.23
C ALA A 619 -24.39 -11.73 7.03
N LEU A 620 -23.81 -10.70 7.65
CA LEU A 620 -24.25 -9.31 7.49
C LEU A 620 -24.02 -8.79 6.06
N ILE A 621 -22.87 -9.07 5.46
CA ILE A 621 -22.60 -8.71 4.06
C ILE A 621 -23.53 -9.48 3.11
N TYR A 622 -23.77 -10.77 3.37
CA TYR A 622 -24.71 -11.57 2.60
C TYR A 622 -26.13 -10.99 2.66
N GLN A 623 -26.60 -10.54 3.82
CA GLN A 623 -27.92 -9.90 3.96
C GLN A 623 -28.03 -8.62 3.11
N GLU A 624 -26.98 -7.81 3.06
CA GLU A 624 -26.95 -6.63 2.19
C GLU A 624 -27.01 -7.03 0.71
N ALA A 625 -26.22 -8.04 0.30
CA ALA A 625 -26.27 -8.57 -1.07
C ALA A 625 -27.67 -9.07 -1.48
N MET A 626 -28.34 -9.79 -0.57
CA MET A 626 -29.72 -10.25 -0.76
C MET A 626 -30.76 -9.13 -0.80
N ALA A 627 -30.50 -8.00 -0.12
CA ALA A 627 -31.40 -6.85 -0.15
C ALA A 627 -31.36 -6.14 -1.51
N PHE A 628 -30.20 -6.12 -2.19
CA PHE A 628 -30.08 -5.64 -3.57
C PHE A 628 -30.56 -6.64 -4.62
N ASN A 629 -30.53 -7.94 -4.31
CA ASN A 629 -30.80 -9.03 -5.25
C ASN A 629 -31.86 -9.99 -4.69
N PRO A 630 -33.13 -9.54 -4.52
CA PRO A 630 -34.19 -10.33 -3.89
C PRO A 630 -34.50 -11.64 -4.60
N GLU A 631 -34.28 -11.72 -5.91
CA GLU A 631 -34.45 -12.92 -6.75
C GLU A 631 -33.44 -14.04 -6.44
N TYR A 632 -32.37 -13.74 -5.69
CA TYR A 632 -31.39 -14.72 -5.21
C TYR A 632 -31.65 -15.17 -3.78
N GLN A 633 -32.69 -14.65 -3.12
CA GLN A 633 -33.12 -15.15 -1.80
C GLN A 633 -33.69 -16.57 -1.96
N GLN A 634 -32.97 -17.55 -1.40
CA GLN A 634 -33.43 -18.94 -1.26
C GLN A 634 -34.10 -19.17 0.08
#